data_AF-A0A0A2V5N0-F1
#
_entry.id   AF-A0A0A2V5N0-F1
#
_cell.length_a   1.000
_cell.length_b   1.000
_cell.length_c   1.000
_cell.angle_alpha   90.00
_cell.angle_beta   90.00
_cell.angle_gamma   90.00
#
_symmetry.space_group_name_H-M   'P 1'
#
loop_
_entity.id
_entity.type
_entity.pdbx_description
1 polymer ?
#
loop_
_entity_poly.entity_id
_entity_poly.type
_entity_poly.pdbx_seq_one_letter_code
_entity_poly.pdbx_strand_id
1 'polypeptide(L)'
;MRTFTPFLALLAAVLGNPIESDQSPSRLELNTRQTASGCYHHASPTCCLPGVCMCANGWIYQVNEDQMRAGGHGCDPPWGIIATSRSGHPSYCC
;
A
#
# COMPACT_ATOMS: atom_id res chain seq x y z
N MET A 1 38.40 50.08 -23.21
CA MET A 1 37.80 50.20 -21.87
C MET A 1 36.95 48.96 -21.62
N ARG A 2 37.25 48.25 -20.53
CA ARG A 2 36.55 47.03 -20.07
C ARG A 2 35.29 47.45 -19.33
N THR A 3 34.16 46.80 -19.60
CA THR A 3 33.04 46.75 -18.66
C THR A 3 32.60 45.30 -18.50
N PHE A 4 33.10 44.72 -17.41
CA PHE A 4 32.65 43.48 -16.78
C PHE A 4 31.31 43.77 -16.09
N THR A 5 30.30 42.93 -16.28
CA THR A 5 29.07 42.98 -15.47
C THR A 5 28.83 41.61 -14.83
N PRO A 6 28.68 41.53 -13.50
CA PRO A 6 28.85 40.30 -12.73
C PRO A 6 27.62 39.38 -12.67
N PHE A 7 27.94 38.13 -12.35
CA PHE A 7 27.12 36.95 -12.10
C PHE A 7 26.03 37.08 -11.03
N LEU A 8 24.95 36.33 -11.28
CA LEU A 8 24.07 35.55 -10.37
C LEU A 8 24.20 35.75 -8.85
N ALA A 9 23.04 35.91 -8.19
CA ALA A 9 22.59 35.02 -7.11
C ALA A 9 21.14 35.34 -6.70
N LEU A 10 20.20 34.40 -6.90
CA LEU A 10 18.91 34.42 -6.20
C LEU A 10 18.84 33.14 -5.34
N LEU A 11 18.88 33.30 -4.02
CA LEU A 11 18.81 32.21 -3.04
C LEU A 11 17.39 31.64 -3.00
N ALA A 12 17.28 30.31 -3.11
CA ALA A 12 16.07 29.56 -2.82
C ALA A 12 15.93 29.38 -1.29
N ALA A 13 14.88 29.96 -0.70
CA ALA A 13 14.47 29.65 0.66
C ALA A 13 13.40 28.53 0.61
N VAL A 14 13.83 27.28 0.78
CA VAL A 14 12.92 26.16 1.04
C VAL A 14 12.59 26.17 2.52
N LEU A 15 11.38 26.60 2.88
CA LEU A 15 10.79 26.33 4.17
C LEU A 15 10.35 24.86 4.18
N GLY A 16 11.16 24.00 4.77
CA GLY A 16 10.79 22.62 5.07
C GLY A 16 9.74 22.62 6.18
N ASN A 17 8.50 22.28 5.85
CA ASN A 17 7.48 21.97 6.84
C ASN A 17 7.74 20.53 7.35
N PRO A 18 7.65 20.27 8.68
CA PRO A 18 7.74 18.91 9.19
C PRO A 18 6.56 18.09 8.67
N ILE A 19 6.85 16.90 8.15
CA ILE A 19 5.86 15.90 7.78
C ILE A 19 5.25 15.39 9.09
N GLU A 20 4.07 15.89 9.40
CA GLU A 20 3.21 15.36 10.45
C GLU A 20 2.78 13.96 10.00
N SER A 21 3.50 12.95 10.49
CA SER A 21 3.13 11.54 10.35
C SER A 21 2.02 11.26 11.36
N ASP A 22 0.85 11.83 11.13
CA ASP A 22 -0.34 11.48 11.90
C ASP A 22 -0.93 10.19 11.33
N GLN A 23 -0.96 9.17 12.19
CA GLN A 23 -1.50 7.85 11.94
C GLN A 23 -2.98 7.96 11.58
N SER A 24 -3.28 8.09 10.28
CA SER A 24 -4.66 8.14 9.82
C SER A 24 -5.25 6.72 9.74
N PRO A 25 -6.27 6.37 10.57
CA PRO A 25 -7.05 5.15 10.37
C PRO A 25 -7.84 5.16 9.05
N SER A 26 -7.89 6.32 8.35
CA SER A 26 -8.62 6.53 7.10
C SER A 26 -8.04 5.81 5.89
N ARG A 27 -6.79 5.34 5.92
CA ARG A 27 -6.21 4.61 4.78
C ARG A 27 -6.70 3.16 4.69
N LEU A 28 -7.19 2.59 5.79
CA LEU A 28 -7.70 1.22 5.85
C LEU A 28 -9.13 1.11 5.25
N GLU A 29 -9.92 2.18 5.35
CA GLU A 29 -11.26 2.30 4.75
C GLU A 29 -11.24 2.51 3.22
N LEU A 30 -10.14 3.01 2.65
CA LEU A 30 -10.13 3.45 1.25
C LEU A 30 -9.99 2.28 0.25
N ASN A 31 -9.43 1.14 0.66
CA ASN A 31 -9.18 0.00 -0.24
C ASN A 31 -10.20 -1.14 -0.07
N THR A 32 -10.83 -1.27 1.10
CA THR A 32 -11.87 -2.27 1.40
C THR A 32 -13.14 -2.10 0.56
N ARG A 33 -13.34 -0.94 -0.09
CA ARG A 33 -14.55 -0.60 -0.85
C ARG A 33 -14.46 -0.83 -2.36
N GLN A 34 -13.35 -1.37 -2.89
CA GLN A 34 -13.14 -1.44 -4.35
C GLN A 34 -13.63 -2.74 -5.00
N THR A 35 -14.15 -3.70 -4.24
CA THR A 35 -14.51 -5.04 -4.73
C THR A 35 -15.83 -5.53 -4.13
N ALA A 36 -16.57 -6.37 -4.86
CA ALA A 36 -17.87 -6.87 -4.42
C ALA A 36 -17.74 -7.85 -3.23
N SER A 37 -16.61 -8.56 -3.14
CA SER A 37 -16.29 -9.47 -2.04
C SER A 37 -15.79 -8.77 -0.77
N GLY A 38 -15.49 -7.46 -0.80
CA GLY A 38 -14.88 -6.75 0.33
C GLY A 38 -13.43 -7.20 0.62
N CYS A 39 -12.78 -7.82 -0.38
CA CYS A 39 -11.42 -8.31 -0.34
C CYS A 39 -10.48 -7.40 -1.14
N TYR A 40 -9.32 -7.09 -0.57
CA TYR A 40 -8.38 -6.13 -1.12
C TYR A 40 -6.94 -6.64 -1.00
N HIS A 41 -6.05 -6.05 -1.80
CA HIS A 41 -4.62 -6.36 -1.71
C HIS A 41 -4.05 -5.80 -0.41
N HIS A 42 -3.35 -6.65 0.35
CA HIS A 42 -2.72 -6.27 1.60
C HIS A 42 -1.32 -6.87 1.70
N ALA A 43 -0.38 -6.10 2.25
CA ALA A 43 0.96 -6.56 2.59
C ALA A 43 1.41 -5.86 3.87
N SER A 44 2.17 -6.56 4.71
CA SER A 44 2.76 -5.97 5.91
C SER A 44 4.17 -6.53 6.08
N PRO A 45 5.18 -5.92 5.42
CA PRO A 45 6.57 -6.36 5.49
C PRO A 45 7.13 -6.37 6.93
N THR A 46 6.67 -5.43 7.77
CA THR A 46 7.04 -5.37 9.20
C THR A 46 6.54 -6.56 10.00
N CYS A 47 5.50 -7.26 9.52
CA CYS A 47 4.97 -8.48 10.12
C CYS A 47 5.24 -9.72 9.27
N CYS A 48 6.21 -9.64 8.35
CA CYS A 48 6.57 -10.72 7.43
C CYS A 48 5.38 -11.27 6.62
N LEU A 49 4.32 -10.47 6.47
CA LEU A 49 3.14 -10.84 5.70
C LEU A 49 3.36 -10.41 4.25
N PRO A 50 3.46 -11.37 3.31
CA PRO A 50 3.66 -11.07 1.90
C PRO A 50 2.40 -10.41 1.29
N GLY A 51 2.46 -10.09 -0.01
CA GLY A 51 1.28 -9.65 -0.75
C GLY A 51 0.22 -10.75 -0.78
N VAL A 52 -0.93 -10.48 -0.17
CA VAL A 52 -2.07 -11.39 -0.05
C VAL A 52 -3.37 -10.65 -0.29
N CYS A 53 -4.45 -11.40 -0.49
CA CYS A 53 -5.80 -10.85 -0.47
C CYS A 53 -6.36 -10.93 0.96
N MET A 54 -6.63 -9.79 1.57
CA MET A 54 -7.26 -9.70 2.90
C MET A 54 -8.71 -9.24 2.74
N CYS A 55 -9.63 -9.90 3.44
CA CYS A 55 -11.06 -9.57 3.40
C CYS A 55 -11.51 -8.90 4.70
N ALA A 56 -12.68 -8.24 4.67
CA ALA A 56 -13.25 -7.55 5.84
C ALA A 56 -13.48 -8.46 7.06
N ASN A 57 -13.66 -9.77 6.86
CA ASN A 57 -13.77 -10.77 7.93
C ASN A 57 -12.40 -11.17 8.54
N GLY A 58 -11.30 -10.58 8.09
CA GLY A 58 -9.94 -10.87 8.55
C GLY A 58 -9.29 -12.11 7.92
N TRP A 59 -9.98 -12.79 7.00
CA TRP A 59 -9.43 -13.95 6.31
C TRP A 59 -8.43 -13.52 5.24
N ILE A 60 -7.48 -14.41 4.99
CA ILE A 60 -6.35 -14.22 4.09
C ILE A 60 -6.41 -15.28 3.01
N TYR A 61 -6.36 -14.81 1.78
CA TYR A 61 -6.46 -15.59 0.56
C TYR A 61 -5.25 -15.35 -0.32
N GLN A 62 -5.01 -16.27 -1.25
CA GLN A 62 -4.01 -16.10 -2.29
C GLN A 62 -4.41 -14.95 -3.22
N VAL A 63 -3.46 -14.43 -3.99
CA VAL A 63 -3.71 -13.45 -5.07
C VAL A 63 -3.91 -14.18 -6.39
N ASN A 64 -5.03 -13.98 -7.09
CA ASN A 64 -5.34 -14.74 -8.30
C ASN A 64 -4.60 -14.13 -9.47
N GLU A 65 -3.38 -14.59 -9.69
CA GLU A 65 -2.52 -14.07 -10.76
C GLU A 65 -3.12 -14.28 -12.15
N ASP A 66 -3.84 -15.38 -12.37
CA ASP A 66 -4.51 -15.64 -13.65
C ASP A 66 -5.63 -14.63 -13.90
N GLN A 67 -6.40 -14.30 -12.86
CA GLN A 67 -7.46 -13.30 -12.95
C GLN A 67 -6.87 -11.89 -13.11
N MET A 68 -5.74 -11.57 -12.45
CA MET A 68 -5.00 -10.33 -12.70
C MET A 68 -4.47 -10.25 -14.14
N ARG A 69 -3.92 -11.35 -14.67
CA ARG A 69 -3.43 -11.42 -16.06
C ARG A 69 -4.56 -11.23 -17.07
N ALA A 70 -5.77 -11.64 -16.73
CA ALA A 70 -6.99 -11.39 -17.50
C ALA A 70 -7.57 -9.95 -17.30
N GLY A 71 -6.89 -9.08 -16.55
CA GLY A 71 -7.30 -7.69 -16.31
C GLY A 71 -8.24 -7.49 -15.13
N GLY A 72 -8.44 -8.51 -14.29
CA GLY A 72 -9.24 -8.41 -13.08
C GLY A 72 -8.44 -8.03 -11.84
N HIS A 73 -9.13 -7.94 -10.70
CA HIS A 73 -8.58 -7.45 -9.45
C HIS A 73 -7.62 -8.43 -8.73
N GLY A 74 -7.71 -9.74 -8.96
CA GLY A 74 -6.91 -10.77 -8.28
C GLY A 74 -7.42 -11.16 -6.88
N CYS A 75 -8.10 -10.25 -6.18
CA CYS A 75 -8.76 -10.52 -4.89
C CYS A 75 -10.28 -10.59 -4.97
N ASP A 76 -10.87 -10.38 -6.15
CA ASP A 76 -12.32 -10.37 -6.35
C ASP A 76 -12.70 -11.26 -7.54
N PRO A 77 -13.30 -12.45 -7.29
CA PRO A 77 -13.61 -13.04 -5.99
C PRO A 77 -12.37 -13.56 -5.23
N PRO A 78 -12.45 -13.77 -3.91
CA PRO A 78 -11.38 -14.41 -3.14
C PRO A 78 -11.20 -15.86 -3.60
N TRP A 79 -9.96 -16.33 -3.61
CA TRP A 79 -9.61 -17.69 -4.03
C TRP A 79 -8.48 -18.24 -3.15
N GLY A 80 -8.43 -19.57 -2.99
CA GLY A 80 -7.36 -20.26 -2.25
C GLY A 80 -7.13 -19.69 -0.84
N ILE A 81 -7.92 -20.14 0.15
CA ILE A 81 -7.73 -19.70 1.55
C ILE A 81 -6.33 -20.07 2.05
N ILE A 82 -5.67 -19.12 2.72
CA ILE A 82 -4.38 -19.32 3.40
C ILE A 82 -4.61 -19.42 4.91
N ALA A 83 -5.34 -18.46 5.48
CA ALA A 83 -5.60 -18.39 6.92
C ALA A 83 -6.90 -17.62 7.22
N THR A 84 -7.47 -17.85 8.40
CA THR A 84 -8.66 -17.11 8.88
C THR A 84 -8.30 -15.88 9.73
N SER A 85 -7.00 -15.61 9.92
CA SER A 85 -6.46 -14.47 10.66
C SER A 85 -5.00 -14.20 10.28
N ARG A 86 -4.48 -13.02 10.63
CA ARG A 86 -3.07 -12.64 10.38
C ARG A 86 -2.07 -13.57 11.03
N SER A 87 -2.27 -13.89 12.31
CA SER A 87 -1.41 -14.81 13.06
C SER A 87 -1.47 -16.25 12.60
N GLY A 88 -2.51 -16.63 11.83
CA GLY A 88 -2.57 -17.93 11.18
C GLY A 88 -1.75 -18.04 9.89
N HIS A 89 -1.23 -16.93 9.35
CA HIS A 89 -0.42 -16.97 8.13
C HIS A 89 0.97 -17.54 8.42
N PRO A 90 1.48 -18.51 7.64
CA PRO A 90 2.72 -19.24 7.96
C PRO A 90 3.97 -18.36 8.05
N SER A 91 3.97 -17.23 7.36
CA SER A 91 5.06 -16.26 7.39
C SER A 91 4.92 -15.17 8.46
N TYR A 92 3.82 -15.11 9.22
CA TYR A 92 3.56 -14.00 10.14
C TYR A 92 4.60 -13.95 11.28
N CYS A 93 5.19 -12.78 11.50
CA CYS A 93 6.26 -12.57 12.49
C CYS A 93 6.00 -11.39 13.46
N CYS A 94 4.75 -10.95 13.51
CA CYS A 94 4.20 -10.20 14.63
C CYS A 94 3.42 -11.19 15.53
#